data_AF-A0ABD5WJ03-F1
#
_entry.id   AF-A0ABD5WJ03-F1
#
_cell.length_a   1.000
_cell.length_b   1.000
_cell.length_c   1.000
_cell.angle_alpha   90.00
_cell.angle_beta   90.00
_cell.angle_gamma   90.00
#
_symmetry.space_group_name_H-M   'P 1'
#
loop_
_entity.id
_entity.type
_entity.pdbx_description
1 polymer ?
#
loop_
_entity_poly.entity_id
_entity_poly.type
_entity_poly.pdbx_seq_one_letter_code
_entity_poly.pdbx_strand_id
1 'polypeptide(L)'
;MSLGGATHGKHETVYDWAAALLAIVLTGIHLYLGFTADEPRFLVVGGLFAVGVLFFFTGYWRTVVYLVAAVYVATLGVLWFLSGMEYRGVGLLTGAISIAFIILVVYLFVRESSAG
;
A
#
# COMPACT_ATOMS: atom_id res chain seq x y z
N MET A 1 9.17 -12.04 32.60
CA MET A 1 8.52 -11.40 31.43
C MET A 1 9.59 -10.55 30.75
N SER A 2 10.16 -11.04 29.66
CA SER A 2 11.14 -10.31 28.87
C SER A 2 10.37 -9.35 27.97
N LEU A 3 10.49 -8.05 28.21
CA LEU A 3 10.03 -7.04 27.26
C LEU A 3 10.86 -7.24 25.99
N GLY A 4 10.18 -7.72 24.93
CA GLY A 4 10.79 -8.02 23.64
C GLY A 4 11.65 -6.85 23.21
N GLY A 5 12.96 -7.10 23.14
CA GLY A 5 13.91 -6.13 22.63
C GLY A 5 13.45 -5.71 21.26
N ALA A 6 13.07 -4.44 21.14
CA ALA A 6 12.89 -3.79 19.86
C ALA A 6 14.26 -3.82 19.16
N THR A 7 14.51 -4.86 18.39
CA THR A 7 15.52 -4.84 17.33
C THR A 7 14.98 -3.96 16.20
N HIS A 8 14.70 -2.70 16.50
CA HIS A 8 14.44 -1.68 15.50
C HIS A 8 15.75 -1.46 14.75
N GLY A 9 15.76 -1.71 13.44
CA GLY A 9 16.82 -1.30 12.53
C GLY A 9 17.70 -2.39 11.89
N LYS A 10 17.43 -3.70 12.07
CA LYS A 10 18.29 -4.76 11.48
C LYS A 10 17.77 -5.45 10.21
N HIS A 11 16.52 -5.24 9.77
CA HIS A 11 15.94 -6.00 8.66
C HIS A 11 15.07 -5.19 7.65
N GLU A 12 15.15 -3.86 7.64
CA GLU A 12 14.46 -3.09 6.60
C GLU A 12 15.37 -3.01 5.36
N THR A 13 14.94 -3.69 4.30
CA THR A 13 15.62 -3.66 3.01
C THR A 13 15.19 -2.44 2.20
N VAL A 14 15.95 -2.10 1.16
CA VAL A 14 15.58 -1.04 0.21
C VAL A 14 14.16 -1.26 -0.38
N TYR A 15 13.73 -2.51 -0.47
CA TYR A 15 12.40 -2.89 -0.96
C TYR A 15 11.27 -2.53 0.01
N ASP A 16 11.52 -2.63 1.31
CA ASP A 16 10.56 -2.23 2.35
C ASP A 16 10.29 -0.72 2.29
N TRP A 17 11.36 0.05 2.16
CA TRP A 17 11.29 1.51 1.99
C TRP A 17 10.64 1.93 0.68
N ALA A 18 10.94 1.21 -0.41
CA ALA A 18 10.29 1.46 -1.69
C ALA A 18 8.78 1.18 -1.63
N ALA A 19 8.35 0.11 -0.95
CA ALA A 19 6.93 -0.20 -0.77
C ALA A 19 6.22 0.87 0.06
N ALA A 20 6.84 1.30 1.17
CA ALA A 20 6.33 2.38 2.00
C ALA A 20 6.20 3.70 1.22
N LEU A 21 7.22 4.06 0.43
CA LEU A 21 7.20 5.26 -0.40
C LEU A 21 6.07 5.22 -1.44
N LEU A 22 5.91 4.09 -2.15
CA LEU A 22 4.81 3.92 -3.10
C LEU A 22 3.44 4.02 -2.43
N ALA A 23 3.26 3.42 -1.25
CA ALA A 23 2.03 3.53 -0.47
C ALA A 23 1.75 4.97 0.01
N ILE A 24 2.79 5.72 0.38
CA ILE A 24 2.67 7.16 0.73
C ILE A 24 2.25 7.98 -0.50
N VAL A 25 2.83 7.72 -1.67
CA VAL A 25 2.43 8.39 -2.91
C VAL A 25 0.96 8.07 -3.25
N LEU A 26 0.56 6.80 -3.14
CA LEU A 26 -0.84 6.39 -3.35
C LEU A 26 -1.76 7.07 -2.33
N THR A 27 -1.36 7.16 -1.06
CA THR A 27 -2.09 7.93 -0.03
C THR A 27 -2.31 9.37 -0.49
N GLY A 28 -1.23 10.05 -0.91
CA GLY A 28 -1.29 11.44 -1.36
C GLY A 28 -2.23 11.65 -2.55
N ILE A 29 -2.19 10.77 -3.55
CA ILE A 29 -3.08 10.86 -4.72
C ILE A 29 -4.55 10.70 -4.31
N HIS A 30 -4.86 9.72 -3.48
CA HIS A 30 -6.25 9.47 -3.05
C HIS A 30 -6.77 10.59 -2.14
N LEU A 31 -5.96 11.12 -1.23
CA LEU A 31 -6.34 12.29 -0.44
C LEU A 31 -6.55 13.53 -1.33
N TYR A 32 -5.65 13.77 -2.29
CA TYR A 32 -5.80 14.85 -3.26
C TYR A 32 -7.12 14.74 -4.03
N LEU A 33 -7.46 13.56 -4.56
CA LEU A 33 -8.74 13.33 -5.24
C LEU A 33 -9.93 13.51 -4.29
N GLY A 34 -9.85 13.00 -3.06
CA GLY A 34 -10.92 13.14 -2.09
C GLY A 34 -11.26 14.58 -1.74
N PHE A 35 -10.25 15.45 -1.62
CA PHE A 35 -10.47 16.87 -1.34
C PHE A 35 -10.81 17.70 -2.58
N THR A 36 -10.20 17.42 -3.74
CA THR A 36 -10.37 18.25 -4.95
C THR A 36 -11.57 17.87 -5.80
N ALA A 37 -11.97 16.60 -5.77
CA ALA A 37 -13.13 16.10 -6.52
C ALA A 37 -14.38 15.95 -5.64
N ASP A 38 -14.30 16.32 -4.35
CA ASP A 38 -15.37 16.19 -3.35
C ASP A 38 -15.98 14.78 -3.31
N GLU A 39 -15.11 13.77 -3.37
CA GLU A 39 -15.49 12.36 -3.39
C GLU A 39 -14.96 11.62 -2.14
N PRO A 40 -15.79 11.49 -1.08
CA PRO A 40 -15.36 10.92 0.20
C PRO A 40 -14.79 9.51 0.11
N ARG A 41 -15.18 8.73 -0.90
CA ARG A 41 -14.64 7.39 -1.13
C ARG A 41 -13.11 7.38 -1.28
N PHE A 42 -12.54 8.43 -1.90
CA PHE A 42 -11.09 8.52 -2.04
C PHE A 42 -10.39 8.88 -0.72
N LEU A 43 -11.06 9.61 0.19
CA LEU A 43 -10.53 9.84 1.54
C LEU A 43 -10.44 8.54 2.34
N VAL A 44 -11.44 7.66 2.21
CA VAL A 44 -11.42 6.33 2.83
C VAL A 44 -10.25 5.51 2.28
N VAL A 45 -10.04 5.52 0.96
CA VAL A 45 -8.93 4.79 0.34
C VAL A 45 -7.57 5.33 0.80
N GLY A 46 -7.39 6.66 0.79
CA GLY A 46 -6.16 7.29 1.29
C GLY A 46 -5.91 6.99 2.76
N GLY A 47 -6.96 7.05 3.60
CA GLY A 47 -6.89 6.70 5.01
C GLY A 47 -6.45 5.25 5.24
N LEU A 48 -6.96 4.31 4.45
CA LEU A 48 -6.56 2.90 4.54
C LEU A 48 -5.09 2.68 4.16
N PHE A 49 -4.59 3.36 3.12
CA PHE A 49 -3.16 3.33 2.81
C PHE A 49 -2.33 3.93 3.95
N ALA A 50 -2.74 5.06 4.52
CA ALA A 50 -2.04 5.68 5.64
C ALA A 50 -1.96 4.73 6.86
N VAL A 51 -3.07 4.08 7.22
CA VAL A 51 -3.11 3.06 8.27
C VAL A 51 -2.18 1.89 7.92
N GLY A 52 -2.20 1.42 6.67
CA GLY A 52 -1.31 0.36 6.20
C GLY A 52 0.17 0.72 6.35
N VAL A 53 0.56 1.95 6.01
CA VAL A 53 1.94 2.45 6.19
C VAL A 53 2.32 2.51 7.67
N LEU A 54 1.45 3.04 8.54
CA LEU A 54 1.72 3.08 9.98
C LEU A 54 1.86 1.67 10.56
N PHE A 55 0.98 0.75 10.16
CA PHE A 55 1.00 -0.62 10.62
C PHE A 55 2.23 -1.39 10.11
N PHE A 56 2.69 -1.10 8.89
CA PHE A 56 3.91 -1.66 8.32
C PHE A 56 5.15 -1.44 9.20
N PHE A 57 5.30 -0.24 9.78
CA PHE A 57 6.43 0.09 10.67
C PHE A 57 6.37 -0.59 12.03
N THR A 58 5.24 -1.18 12.42
CA THR A 58 5.18 -1.96 13.66
C THR A 58 5.91 -3.30 13.54
N GLY A 59 6.17 -3.78 12.32
CA GLY A 59 6.77 -5.09 12.05
C GLY A 59 5.84 -6.28 12.35
N TYR A 60 4.68 -6.04 12.97
CA TYR A 60 3.71 -7.10 13.23
C TYR A 60 3.04 -7.55 11.94
N TRP A 61 2.98 -8.86 11.75
CA TRP A 61 2.17 -9.51 10.71
C TRP A 61 2.53 -9.04 9.29
N ARG A 62 3.80 -8.71 9.05
CA ARG A 62 4.30 -8.20 7.75
C ARG A 62 3.80 -9.00 6.56
N THR A 63 3.88 -10.33 6.62
CA THR A 63 3.34 -11.23 5.60
C THR A 63 1.87 -10.96 5.29
N VAL A 64 1.03 -10.83 6.31
CA VAL A 64 -0.40 -10.54 6.14
C VAL A 64 -0.61 -9.15 5.57
N VAL A 65 0.17 -8.15 6.02
CA VAL A 65 0.10 -6.77 5.51
C VAL A 65 0.39 -6.73 4.02
N TYR A 66 1.44 -7.43 3.56
CA TYR A 66 1.78 -7.50 2.14
C TYR A 66 0.66 -8.12 1.30
N LEU A 67 0.10 -9.24 1.77
CA LEU A 67 -0.98 -9.94 1.07
C LEU A 67 -2.25 -9.08 0.99
N VAL A 68 -2.65 -8.49 2.11
CA VAL A 68 -3.83 -7.61 2.18
C VAL A 68 -3.63 -6.40 1.28
N ALA A 69 -2.44 -5.78 1.29
CA ALA A 69 -2.13 -4.67 0.42
C ALA A 69 -2.22 -5.07 -1.07
N ALA A 70 -1.68 -6.22 -1.47
CA ALA A 70 -1.76 -6.70 -2.84
C ALA A 70 -3.21 -6.89 -3.31
N VAL A 71 -4.02 -7.59 -2.50
CA VAL A 71 -5.44 -7.86 -2.81
C VAL A 71 -6.26 -6.58 -2.85
N TYR A 72 -6.04 -5.68 -1.89
CA TYR A 72 -6.75 -4.41 -1.80
C TYR A 72 -6.48 -3.55 -3.04
N VAL A 73 -5.22 -3.36 -3.41
CA VAL A 73 -4.84 -2.52 -4.56
C VAL A 73 -5.30 -3.14 -5.88
N ALA A 74 -5.20 -4.47 -6.03
CA ALA A 74 -5.74 -5.16 -7.20
C ALA A 74 -7.26 -4.94 -7.33
N THR A 75 -7.98 -5.01 -6.20
CA THR A 75 -9.43 -4.78 -6.15
C THR A 75 -9.78 -3.35 -6.58
N LEU A 76 -9.07 -2.34 -6.06
CA LEU A 76 -9.26 -0.95 -6.46
C LEU A 76 -9.02 -0.74 -7.95
N GLY A 77 -7.97 -1.37 -8.51
CA GLY A 77 -7.69 -1.32 -9.95
C GLY A 77 -8.84 -1.89 -10.79
N VAL A 78 -9.39 -3.03 -10.37
CA VAL A 78 -10.56 -3.64 -11.03
C VAL A 78 -11.79 -2.73 -10.93
N LEU A 79 -12.08 -2.20 -9.73
CA LEU A 79 -13.23 -1.31 -9.53
C LEU A 79 -13.12 -0.04 -10.38
N TRP A 80 -11.94 0.57 -10.45
CA TRP A 80 -11.69 1.74 -11.29
C TRP A 80 -11.89 1.45 -12.78
N PHE A 81 -11.44 0.28 -13.24
CA PHE A 81 -11.64 -0.14 -14.63
C PHE A 81 -13.13 -0.34 -14.93
N LEU A 82 -13.85 -1.04 -14.05
CA LEU A 82 -15.28 -1.32 -14.19
C LEU A 82 -16.15 -0.06 -14.05
N SER A 83 -15.68 0.97 -13.34
CA SER A 83 -16.35 2.26 -13.23
C SER A 83 -16.15 3.16 -14.45
N GLY A 84 -15.61 2.65 -15.56
CA GLY A 84 -15.41 3.41 -16.81
C GLY A 84 -14.13 4.25 -16.86
N MET A 85 -13.20 4.01 -15.92
CA MET A 85 -11.92 4.73 -15.81
C MET A 85 -12.09 6.22 -15.56
N GLU A 86 -12.91 6.60 -14.56
CA GLU A 86 -13.02 7.99 -14.14
C GLU A 86 -11.64 8.60 -13.82
N TYR A 87 -11.48 9.90 -14.08
CA TYR A 87 -10.22 10.61 -13.87
C TYR A 87 -9.01 10.01 -14.64
N ARG A 88 -9.23 9.52 -15.87
CA ARG A 88 -8.23 8.77 -16.68
C ARG A 88 -6.77 9.19 -16.53
N GLY A 89 -6.45 10.48 -16.63
CA GLY A 89 -5.07 10.95 -16.51
C GLY A 89 -4.42 10.58 -15.17
N VAL A 90 -5.09 10.94 -14.07
CA VAL A 90 -4.65 10.59 -12.71
C VAL A 90 -4.80 9.09 -12.46
N GLY A 91 -5.86 8.47 -12.99
CA GLY A 91 -6.12 7.03 -12.86
C GLY A 91 -5.03 6.16 -13.49
N LEU A 92 -4.53 6.51 -14.68
CA LEU A 92 -3.44 5.79 -15.34
C LEU A 92 -2.12 5.90 -14.57
N LEU A 93 -1.79 7.10 -14.08
CA LEU A 93 -0.62 7.30 -13.21
C LEU A 93 -0.74 6.47 -11.93
N THR A 94 -1.91 6.54 -11.28
CA THR A 94 -2.21 5.76 -10.06
C THR A 94 -2.12 4.26 -10.34
N GLY A 95 -2.61 3.80 -11.49
CA GLY A 95 -2.54 2.42 -11.94
C GLY A 95 -1.10 1.94 -12.15
N ALA A 96 -0.25 2.74 -12.79
CA ALA A 96 1.16 2.40 -12.97
C ALA A 96 1.90 2.26 -11.63
N ILE A 97 1.67 3.20 -10.70
CA ILE A 97 2.22 3.15 -9.34
C ILE A 97 1.67 1.93 -8.57
N SER A 98 0.38 1.65 -8.74
CA SER A 98 -0.30 0.49 -8.12
C SER A 98 0.27 -0.84 -8.60
N ILE A 99 0.57 -0.97 -9.90
CA ILE A 99 1.20 -2.18 -10.45
C ILE A 99 2.60 -2.37 -9.84
N ALA A 100 3.41 -1.32 -9.82
CA ALA A 100 4.74 -1.37 -9.20
C ALA A 100 4.65 -1.75 -7.72
N PHE A 101 3.68 -1.18 -7.00
CA PHE A 101 3.42 -1.50 -5.60
C PHE A 101 3.00 -2.96 -5.42
N ILE A 102 2.04 -3.47 -6.20
CA ILE A 102 1.59 -4.88 -6.16
C ILE A 102 2.76 -5.83 -6.38
N ILE A 103 3.56 -5.61 -7.42
CA ILE A 103 4.74 -6.45 -7.71
C ILE A 103 5.66 -6.50 -6.49
N LEU A 104 5.92 -5.34 -5.88
CA LEU A 104 6.81 -5.24 -4.75
C LEU A 104 6.26 -5.91 -3.48
N VAL A 105 4.99 -5.68 -3.14
CA VAL A 105 4.40 -6.32 -1.94
C VAL A 105 4.21 -7.82 -2.14
N VAL A 106 3.93 -8.31 -3.36
CA VAL A 106 3.91 -9.74 -3.65
C VAL A 106 5.31 -10.34 -3.51
N TYR A 107 6.35 -9.67 -4.02
CA TYR A 107 7.73 -10.09 -3.82
C TYR A 107 8.09 -10.18 -2.33
N LEU A 108 7.76 -9.15 -1.55
CA LEU A 108 8.00 -9.12 -0.11
C LEU A 108 7.21 -10.22 0.62
N PHE A 109 5.95 -10.47 0.23
CA PHE A 109 5.13 -11.57 0.75
C PHE A 109 5.80 -12.93 0.54
N VAL A 110 6.24 -13.24 -0.69
CA VAL A 110 6.89 -14.53 -1.00
C VAL A 110 8.20 -14.67 -0.25
N ARG A 111 8.99 -13.60 -0.17
CA ARG A 111 10.28 -13.58 0.53
C ARG A 111 10.11 -13.81 2.04
N GLU A 112 9.17 -13.12 2.67
CA GLU A 112 8.89 -13.24 4.10
C GLU A 112 8.29 -14.61 4.43
N SER A 113 7.37 -15.11 3.58
CA SER A 113 6.72 -16.42 3.76
C SER A 113 7.70 -17.59 3.65
N SER A 114 8.78 -17.44 2.87
CA SER A 114 9.82 -18.46 2.71
C SER A 114 10.85 -18.43 3.84
N ALA A 115 10.87 -17.38 4.66
CA ALA A 115 11.85 -17.19 5.74
C ALA A 115 11.32 -17.64 7.12
N GLY A 116 10.02 -17.88 7.25
CA GLY A 116 9.36 -18.46 8.43
C GLY A 116 9.15 -19.96 8.29
#